data_AF-A0A0N1H2H7-F1
#
_entry.id   AF-A0A0N1H2H7-F1
#
_cell.length_a   1.000
_cell.length_b   1.000
_cell.length_c   1.000
_cell.angle_alpha   90.00
_cell.angle_beta   90.00
_cell.angle_gamma   90.00
#
_symmetry.space_group_name_H-M   'P 1'
#
loop_
_entity.id
_entity.type
_entity.pdbx_description
1 polymer ?
#
loop_
_entity_poly.entity_id
_entity_poly.type
_entity_poly.pdbx_seq_one_letter_code
_entity_poly.pdbx_strand_id
1 'polypeptide(L)'
;MPPALRPGLRPAPAAVAAVLLVLFGPLSGAFAAPPPPLPGPGTAPVSYACATDQWPWGCLAECESGGRWDANTGNDFYGGLQIWQPTWEEFGGLAYAPRADLATREQQIAVAERVLAVQGWEAWPVCSRRYRLAGRVHVVKPGETLSSIARLYGVVGGWKALYAANKDMVGSHPDRLNVGTELVIPDTSAAPVTPAGGATGRVPPPLPPLR
;
A
#
# COMPACT_ATOMS: atom_id res chain seq x y z
N MET A 1 41.78 -24.91 -28.50
CA MET A 1 40.45 -25.37 -28.99
C MET A 1 40.41 -26.89 -28.96
N PRO A 2 39.94 -27.50 -27.86
CA PRO A 2 39.58 -28.92 -27.78
C PRO A 2 38.08 -29.15 -28.13
N PRO A 3 37.66 -30.42 -28.35
CA PRO A 3 36.66 -30.79 -29.36
C PRO A 3 35.21 -30.92 -28.87
N ALA A 4 34.31 -30.96 -29.87
CA ALA A 4 32.88 -31.25 -29.76
C ALA A 4 32.58 -32.63 -29.17
N LEU A 5 31.60 -32.70 -28.27
CA LEU A 5 30.98 -33.92 -27.78
C LEU A 5 29.45 -33.83 -27.99
N ARG A 6 28.95 -34.77 -28.80
CA ARG A 6 27.52 -35.05 -29.07
C ARG A 6 27.00 -36.13 -28.08
N PRO A 7 25.67 -36.37 -28.03
CA PRO A 7 24.93 -36.70 -26.81
C PRO A 7 24.90 -38.20 -26.49
N GLY A 8 24.86 -38.53 -25.20
CA GLY A 8 24.56 -39.86 -24.70
C GLY A 8 23.21 -39.90 -24.01
N LEU A 9 22.20 -40.47 -24.68
CA LEU A 9 21.01 -41.01 -24.02
C LEU A 9 21.44 -42.08 -23.01
N ARG A 10 20.95 -41.99 -21.78
CA ARG A 10 21.02 -43.09 -20.82
C ARG A 10 19.64 -43.74 -20.68
N PRO A 11 19.52 -45.08 -20.74
CA PRO A 11 18.28 -45.80 -20.57
C PRO A 11 17.84 -45.83 -19.10
N ALA A 12 16.53 -45.77 -18.88
CA ALA A 12 15.87 -45.99 -17.60
C ALA A 12 15.83 -47.48 -17.25
N PRO A 13 16.07 -47.88 -15.98
CA PRO A 13 15.66 -49.18 -15.49
C PRO A 13 14.28 -49.12 -14.84
N ALA A 14 13.33 -49.86 -15.42
CA ALA A 14 12.14 -50.33 -14.73
C ALA A 14 12.50 -51.54 -13.87
N ALA A 15 12.12 -51.54 -12.59
CA ALA A 15 12.05 -52.72 -11.72
C ALA A 15 11.03 -52.42 -10.61
N VAL A 16 9.79 -52.89 -10.75
CA VAL A 16 9.20 -54.12 -10.16
C VAL A 16 8.99 -54.02 -8.64
N ALA A 17 7.73 -54.27 -8.28
CA ALA A 17 7.07 -54.11 -6.99
C ALA A 17 7.57 -55.03 -5.88
N ALA A 18 7.45 -54.56 -4.64
CA ALA A 18 7.19 -55.39 -3.46
C ALA A 18 6.23 -54.63 -2.53
N VAL A 19 4.95 -55.01 -2.59
CA VAL A 19 3.92 -54.58 -1.65
C VAL A 19 4.06 -55.45 -0.40
N LEU A 20 4.58 -54.86 0.68
CA LEU A 20 4.52 -55.43 2.03
C LEU A 20 3.39 -54.75 2.78
N LEU A 21 2.24 -55.44 2.80
CA LEU A 21 1.02 -55.04 3.49
C LEU A 21 1.17 -55.40 4.98
N VAL A 22 1.72 -54.48 5.77
CA VAL A 22 1.76 -54.62 7.23
C VAL A 22 0.49 -54.01 7.80
N LEU A 23 -0.43 -54.87 8.23
CA LEU A 23 -1.63 -54.49 8.98
C LEU A 23 -1.25 -54.11 10.41
N PHE A 24 -0.87 -52.84 10.64
CA PHE A 24 -0.95 -52.22 11.97
C PHE A 24 -2.21 -51.36 12.02
N GLY A 25 -3.21 -51.83 12.76
CA GLY A 25 -4.45 -51.09 13.00
C GLY A 25 -4.18 -49.77 13.73
N PRO A 26 -4.95 -48.70 13.45
CA PRO A 26 -4.79 -47.44 14.16
C PRO A 26 -5.28 -47.62 15.60
N LEU A 27 -4.34 -47.59 16.55
CA LEU A 27 -4.62 -47.19 17.93
C LEU A 27 -5.21 -45.78 17.87
N SER A 28 -6.54 -45.69 17.80
CA SER A 28 -7.29 -44.45 17.90
C SER A 28 -7.24 -43.99 19.36
N GLY A 29 -6.07 -43.53 19.78
CA GLY A 29 -5.95 -42.69 20.96
C GLY A 29 -6.54 -41.34 20.60
N ALA A 30 -7.76 -41.05 21.07
CA ALA A 30 -8.31 -39.72 21.06
C ALA A 30 -7.50 -38.85 22.03
N PHE A 31 -6.34 -38.36 21.58
CA PHE A 31 -5.71 -37.20 22.21
C PHE A 31 -6.62 -36.01 21.93
N ALA A 32 -7.29 -35.52 22.97
CA ALA A 32 -7.93 -34.21 22.91
C ALA A 32 -6.85 -33.21 22.45
N ALA A 33 -7.10 -32.56 21.31
CA ALA A 33 -6.23 -31.50 20.84
C ALA A 33 -6.12 -30.45 21.96
N PRO A 34 -4.92 -29.96 22.29
CA PRO A 34 -4.79 -28.86 23.24
C PRO A 34 -5.67 -27.70 22.75
N PRO A 35 -6.36 -26.98 23.66
CA PRO A 35 -7.14 -25.81 23.26
C PRO A 35 -6.23 -24.84 22.48
N PRO A 36 -6.75 -24.18 21.42
CA PRO A 36 -5.96 -23.20 20.70
C PRO A 36 -5.40 -22.18 21.70
N PRO A 37 -4.15 -21.72 21.52
CA PRO A 37 -3.61 -20.67 22.37
C PRO A 37 -4.58 -19.49 22.36
N LEU A 38 -4.87 -18.96 23.54
CA LEU A 38 -5.65 -17.72 23.67
C LEU A 38 -5.04 -16.67 22.73
N PRO A 39 -5.87 -15.83 22.06
CA PRO A 39 -5.35 -14.66 21.36
C PRO A 39 -4.40 -13.94 22.31
N GLY A 40 -3.13 -13.82 21.92
CA GLY A 40 -2.14 -13.09 22.72
C GLY A 40 -2.63 -11.67 23.00
N PRO A 41 -2.09 -10.97 24.01
CA PRO A 41 -2.42 -9.58 24.24
C PRO A 41 -2.28 -8.84 22.91
N GLY A 42 -3.39 -8.31 22.40
CA GLY A 42 -3.41 -7.62 21.11
C GLY A 42 -2.31 -6.58 21.12
N THR A 43 -1.40 -6.65 20.15
CA THR A 43 -0.35 -5.66 19.97
C THR A 43 -1.01 -4.28 20.02
N ALA A 44 -0.65 -3.49 21.03
CA ALA A 44 -1.12 -2.12 21.10
C ALA A 44 -0.80 -1.44 19.76
N PRO A 45 -1.72 -0.62 19.22
CA PRO A 45 -1.44 0.11 17.99
C PRO A 45 -0.18 0.96 18.20
N VAL A 46 0.72 0.92 17.22
CA VAL A 46 1.93 1.74 17.22
C VAL A 46 1.50 3.13 16.80
N SER A 47 1.26 4.03 17.76
CA SER A 47 0.89 5.41 17.45
C SER A 47 2.11 6.22 17.05
N TYR A 48 2.06 6.87 15.89
CA TYR A 48 3.12 7.77 15.43
C TYR A 48 2.84 9.22 15.84
N ALA A 49 3.81 9.92 16.45
CA ALA A 49 3.63 11.32 16.87
C ALA A 49 3.30 12.25 15.68
N CYS A 50 3.89 11.99 14.50
CA CYS A 50 3.62 12.70 13.26
C CYS A 50 2.21 12.47 12.69
N ALA A 51 1.46 11.48 13.18
CA ALA A 51 0.12 11.17 12.65
C ALA A 51 -0.89 12.28 13.00
N THR A 52 -0.64 13.08 14.03
CA THR A 52 -1.48 14.23 14.38
C THR A 52 -1.36 15.37 13.38
N ASP A 53 -0.29 15.41 12.57
CA ASP A 53 -0.08 16.39 11.50
C ASP A 53 -0.58 15.86 10.14
N GLN A 54 -1.89 15.59 10.06
CA GLN A 54 -2.59 15.03 8.88
C GLN A 54 -1.92 13.75 8.32
N TRP A 55 -2.23 12.63 8.98
CA TRP A 55 -1.93 11.28 8.51
C TRP A 55 -2.51 10.99 7.12
N PRO A 56 -1.78 10.34 6.20
CA PRO A 56 -0.44 9.78 6.37
C PRO A 56 0.69 10.75 6.01
N TRP A 57 0.37 11.87 5.38
CA TRP A 57 1.36 12.74 4.71
C TRP A 57 2.29 13.45 5.68
N GLY A 58 1.85 13.79 6.89
CA GLY A 58 2.74 14.35 7.92
C GLY A 58 3.86 13.40 8.31
N CYS A 59 3.53 12.13 8.54
CA CYS A 59 4.54 11.11 8.82
C CYS A 59 5.46 10.85 7.63
N LEU A 60 4.91 10.86 6.41
CA LEU A 60 5.73 10.74 5.23
C LEU A 60 6.72 11.92 5.13
N ALA A 61 6.24 13.15 5.30
CA ALA A 61 7.08 14.35 5.28
C ALA A 61 8.13 14.36 6.40
N GLU A 62 7.79 13.87 7.60
CA GLU A 62 8.75 13.72 8.70
C GLU A 62 9.91 12.80 8.30
N CYS A 63 9.62 11.73 7.58
CA CYS A 63 10.66 10.81 7.10
C CYS A 63 11.43 11.35 5.90
N GLU A 64 10.77 12.05 4.97
CA GLU A 64 11.35 12.52 3.71
C GLU A 64 12.18 13.80 3.89
N SER A 65 11.67 14.81 4.60
CA SER A 65 12.30 16.13 4.73
C SER A 65 12.51 16.62 6.17
N GLY A 66 12.15 15.79 7.16
CA GLY A 66 12.06 16.21 8.57
C GLY A 66 10.86 17.13 8.83
N GLY A 67 9.78 16.96 8.06
CA GLY A 67 8.54 17.73 8.21
C GLY A 67 8.58 19.13 7.59
N ARG A 68 9.66 19.47 6.86
CA ARG A 68 9.85 20.78 6.24
C ARG A 68 9.21 20.83 4.86
N TRP A 69 8.05 21.47 4.77
CA TRP A 69 7.28 21.58 3.53
C TRP A 69 7.88 22.52 2.49
N ASP A 70 8.78 23.41 2.92
CA ASP A 70 9.57 24.34 2.13
C ASP A 70 10.98 23.81 1.82
N ALA A 71 11.25 22.52 2.06
CA ALA A 71 12.58 21.95 1.92
C ALA A 71 13.12 22.06 0.49
N ASN A 72 14.33 22.61 0.38
CA ASN A 72 15.13 22.62 -0.84
C ASN A 72 16.61 22.48 -0.48
N THR A 73 17.10 21.24 -0.55
CA THR A 73 18.49 20.92 -0.19
C THR A 73 19.44 20.87 -1.38
N GLY A 74 18.95 21.19 -2.59
CA GLY A 74 19.74 21.12 -3.82
C GLY A 74 20.00 19.69 -4.33
N ASN A 75 19.11 18.75 -4.03
CA ASN A 75 19.19 17.33 -4.46
C ASN A 75 18.16 16.96 -5.54
N ASP A 76 17.57 17.94 -6.23
CA ASP A 76 16.53 17.79 -7.27
C ASP A 76 15.17 17.25 -6.79
N PHE A 77 15.00 17.09 -5.48
CA PHE A 77 13.73 16.78 -4.83
C PHE A 77 13.30 17.98 -3.96
N TYR A 78 11.99 18.26 -3.97
CA TYR A 78 11.47 19.49 -3.40
C TYR A 78 10.31 19.25 -2.43
N GLY A 79 10.23 20.12 -1.42
CA GLY A 79 9.13 20.21 -0.49
C GLY A 79 9.09 19.08 0.56
N GLY A 80 7.96 19.02 1.27
CA GLY A 80 7.78 18.12 2.42
C GLY A 80 7.88 16.66 2.04
N LEU A 81 7.37 16.33 0.85
CA LEU A 81 7.29 14.96 0.36
C LEU A 81 8.46 14.58 -0.56
N GLN A 82 9.49 15.43 -0.65
CA GLN A 82 10.66 15.20 -1.52
C GLN A 82 10.26 14.74 -2.92
N ILE A 83 9.45 15.53 -3.63
CA ILE A 83 8.97 15.18 -4.97
C ILE A 83 10.03 15.58 -6.01
N TRP A 84 10.39 14.64 -6.91
CA TRP A 84 11.29 14.90 -8.03
C TRP A 84 10.65 15.88 -9.01
N GLN A 85 11.42 16.85 -9.53
CA GLN A 85 10.85 17.93 -10.36
C GLN A 85 10.05 17.44 -11.58
N PRO A 86 10.54 16.51 -12.42
CA PRO A 86 9.73 15.96 -13.51
C PRO A 86 8.45 15.27 -13.04
N THR A 87 8.44 14.58 -11.90
CA THR A 87 7.21 14.01 -11.32
C THR A 87 6.24 15.11 -10.92
N TRP A 88 6.73 16.20 -10.31
CA TRP A 88 5.90 17.37 -9.99
C TRP A 88 5.21 17.92 -11.24
N GLU A 89 5.96 18.07 -12.34
CA GLU A 89 5.44 18.56 -13.61
C GLU A 89 4.43 17.59 -14.24
N GLU A 90 4.79 16.30 -14.31
CA GLU A 90 3.97 15.25 -14.93
C GLU A 90 2.62 15.08 -14.23
N PHE A 91 2.58 15.20 -12.91
CA PHE A 91 1.35 15.06 -12.11
C PHE A 91 0.60 16.39 -11.90
N GLY A 92 0.95 17.41 -12.68
CA GLY A 92 0.20 18.68 -12.79
C GLY A 92 0.45 19.66 -11.64
N GLY A 93 1.60 19.56 -10.98
CA GLY A 93 2.01 20.47 -9.92
C GLY A 93 2.29 21.90 -10.41
N LEU A 94 2.61 22.08 -11.69
CA LEU A 94 2.78 23.40 -12.31
C LEU A 94 1.52 24.28 -12.26
N ALA A 95 0.34 23.70 -12.02
CA ALA A 95 -0.88 24.46 -11.77
C ALA A 95 -0.85 25.22 -10.42
N TYR A 96 0.00 24.79 -9.49
CA TYR A 96 0.14 25.38 -8.15
C TYR A 96 1.40 26.22 -8.04
N ALA A 97 2.56 25.66 -8.42
CA ALA A 97 3.84 26.36 -8.35
C ALA A 97 4.86 25.75 -9.32
N PRO A 98 5.93 26.49 -9.68
CA PRO A 98 7.00 25.96 -10.54
C PRO A 98 7.73 24.75 -9.94
N ARG A 99 7.76 24.62 -8.61
CA ARG A 99 8.37 23.51 -7.87
C ARG A 99 7.57 23.19 -6.62
N ALA A 100 7.72 21.98 -6.08
CA ALA A 100 6.96 21.54 -4.92
C ALA A 100 7.26 22.38 -3.65
N ASP A 101 8.51 22.78 -3.41
CA ASP A 101 8.93 23.59 -2.24
C ASP A 101 8.27 24.98 -2.18
N LEU A 102 7.73 25.44 -3.31
CA LEU A 102 7.06 26.74 -3.45
C LEU A 102 5.53 26.64 -3.34
N ALA A 103 4.99 25.41 -3.33
CA ALA A 103 3.57 25.16 -3.16
C ALA A 103 3.21 24.97 -1.70
N THR A 104 1.94 25.24 -1.33
CA THR A 104 1.47 24.94 0.02
C THR A 104 1.50 23.43 0.28
N ARG A 105 1.52 23.05 1.55
CA ARG A 105 1.45 21.66 2.00
C ARG A 105 0.27 20.91 1.34
N GLU A 106 -0.90 21.51 1.33
CA GLU A 106 -2.13 20.92 0.75
C GLU A 106 -2.00 20.74 -0.77
N GLN A 107 -1.34 21.66 -1.46
CA GLN A 107 -1.08 21.56 -2.88
C GLN A 107 -0.07 20.44 -3.19
N GLN A 108 0.96 20.29 -2.35
CA GLN A 108 1.90 19.18 -2.46
C GLN A 108 1.22 17.83 -2.25
N ILE A 109 0.36 17.73 -1.23
CA ILE A 109 -0.45 16.54 -0.96
C ILE A 109 -1.37 16.23 -2.15
N ALA A 110 -2.05 17.24 -2.71
CA ALA A 110 -2.94 17.03 -3.85
C ALA A 110 -2.20 16.46 -5.09
N VAL A 111 -0.93 16.83 -5.31
CA VAL A 111 -0.10 16.24 -6.37
C VAL A 111 0.36 14.83 -5.97
N ALA A 112 0.77 14.65 -4.70
CA ALA A 112 1.21 13.36 -4.18
C ALA A 112 0.09 12.30 -4.20
N GLU A 113 -1.16 12.69 -3.98
CA GLU A 113 -2.32 11.81 -4.13
C GLU A 113 -2.49 11.32 -5.59
N ARG A 114 -2.18 12.17 -6.58
CA ARG A 114 -2.19 11.76 -7.99
C ARG A 114 -1.03 10.81 -8.30
N VAL A 115 0.16 11.09 -7.77
CA VAL A 115 1.32 10.19 -7.86
C VAL A 115 0.97 8.84 -7.25
N LEU A 116 0.41 8.84 -6.04
CA LEU A 116 -0.01 7.64 -5.32
C LEU A 116 -1.05 6.83 -6.10
N ALA A 117 -2.01 7.50 -6.75
CA ALA A 117 -3.02 6.83 -7.56
C ALA A 117 -2.45 6.05 -8.77
N VAL A 118 -1.26 6.43 -9.25
CA VAL A 118 -0.60 5.79 -10.41
C VAL A 118 0.52 4.84 -9.99
N GLN A 119 1.38 5.28 -9.08
CA GLN A 119 2.61 4.58 -8.71
C GLN A 119 2.46 3.78 -7.41
N GLY A 120 1.38 3.99 -6.65
CA GLY A 120 1.25 3.47 -5.29
C GLY A 120 2.33 4.04 -4.37
N TRP A 121 2.47 3.42 -3.19
CA TRP A 121 3.44 3.86 -2.18
C TRP A 121 4.90 3.57 -2.52
N GLU A 122 5.18 2.94 -3.66
CA GLU A 122 6.55 2.74 -4.19
C GLU A 122 7.18 4.04 -4.68
N ALA A 123 6.39 5.11 -4.87
CA ALA A 123 6.92 6.46 -5.07
C ALA A 123 7.73 6.96 -3.85
N TRP A 124 7.45 6.42 -2.64
CA TRP A 124 8.15 6.73 -1.39
C TRP A 124 8.53 5.45 -0.64
N PRO A 125 9.38 4.58 -1.20
CA PRO A 125 9.46 3.18 -0.80
C PRO A 125 10.02 2.99 0.62
N VAL A 126 10.99 3.81 1.03
CA VAL A 126 11.60 3.69 2.37
C VAL A 126 10.65 4.22 3.44
N CYS A 127 10.07 5.40 3.21
CA CYS A 127 9.25 6.08 4.20
C CYS A 127 7.84 5.48 4.29
N SER A 128 7.25 5.01 3.20
CA SER A 128 5.97 4.30 3.25
C SER A 128 6.05 3.01 4.06
N ARG A 129 7.12 2.22 3.89
CA ARG A 129 7.37 1.00 4.70
C ARG A 129 7.55 1.30 6.18
N ARG A 130 8.21 2.41 6.54
CA ARG A 130 8.38 2.83 7.94
C ARG A 130 7.05 2.97 8.67
N TYR A 131 6.04 3.51 7.99
CA TYR A 131 4.69 3.73 8.54
C TYR A 131 3.65 2.71 8.05
N ARG A 132 4.08 1.66 7.35
CA ARG A 132 3.22 0.59 6.80
C ARG A 132 2.09 1.12 5.92
N LEU A 133 2.37 2.17 5.15
CA LEU A 133 1.40 2.76 4.23
C LEU A 133 1.16 1.82 3.05
N ALA A 134 -0.10 1.60 2.72
CA ALA A 134 -0.53 0.72 1.64
C ALA A 134 -1.82 1.24 1.00
N GLY A 135 -1.98 1.04 -0.30
CA GLY A 135 -3.16 1.47 -1.06
C GLY A 135 -3.30 2.96 -1.35
N ARG A 136 -4.52 3.49 -1.30
CA ARG A 136 -4.87 4.87 -1.70
C ARG A 136 -5.07 5.78 -0.50
N VAL A 137 -5.25 7.08 -0.72
CA VAL A 137 -5.68 8.04 0.32
C VAL A 137 -7.06 8.60 -0.03
N HIS A 138 -7.90 8.80 0.99
CA HIS A 138 -9.21 9.42 0.88
C HIS A 138 -9.42 10.46 1.98
N VAL A 139 -9.73 11.69 1.57
CA VAL A 139 -10.15 12.76 2.48
C VAL A 139 -11.64 12.61 2.80
N VAL A 140 -11.97 12.44 4.08
CA VAL A 140 -13.33 12.31 4.58
C VAL A 140 -14.14 13.57 4.29
N LYS A 141 -15.30 13.40 3.67
CA LYS A 141 -16.27 14.45 3.37
C LYS A 141 -17.39 14.51 4.41
N PRO A 142 -18.14 15.64 4.48
CA PRO A 142 -19.31 15.74 5.34
C PRO A 142 -20.31 14.60 5.13
N GLY A 143 -20.69 13.94 6.23
CA GLY A 143 -21.69 12.87 6.23
C GLY A 143 -21.17 11.47 5.90
N GLU A 144 -19.87 11.31 5.67
CA GLU A 144 -19.29 9.99 5.46
C GLU A 144 -19.03 9.24 6.78
N THR A 145 -19.07 7.91 6.71
CA THR A 145 -18.74 7.00 7.80
C THR A 145 -17.66 6.03 7.31
N LEU A 146 -16.89 5.43 8.23
CA LEU A 146 -15.95 4.36 7.86
C LEU A 146 -16.65 3.21 7.12
N SER A 147 -17.93 2.97 7.41
CA SER A 147 -18.75 1.97 6.71
C SER A 147 -19.10 2.36 5.28
N SER A 148 -19.49 3.61 5.03
CA SER A 148 -19.78 4.08 3.67
C SER A 148 -18.52 4.12 2.83
N ILE A 149 -17.40 4.57 3.41
CA ILE A 149 -16.09 4.66 2.74
C ILE A 149 -15.54 3.26 2.43
N ALA A 150 -15.52 2.35 3.41
CA ALA A 150 -15.04 0.99 3.17
C ALA A 150 -15.85 0.28 2.07
N ARG A 151 -17.16 0.52 2.00
CA ARG A 151 -18.02 0.01 0.92
C ARG A 151 -17.71 0.68 -0.42
N LEU A 152 -17.53 2.00 -0.44
CA LEU A 152 -17.18 2.77 -1.64
C LEU A 152 -15.89 2.24 -2.29
N TYR A 153 -14.90 1.91 -1.47
CA TYR A 153 -13.59 1.46 -1.93
C TYR A 153 -13.44 -0.06 -2.02
N GLY A 154 -14.45 -0.84 -1.61
CA GLY A 154 -14.39 -2.31 -1.63
C GLY A 154 -13.36 -2.91 -0.68
N VAL A 155 -13.13 -2.30 0.48
CA VAL A 155 -12.13 -2.76 1.45
C VAL A 155 -12.51 -4.14 1.99
N VAL A 156 -11.67 -5.15 1.78
CA VAL A 156 -11.87 -6.49 2.34
C VAL A 156 -11.76 -6.43 3.86
N GLY A 157 -12.73 -7.03 4.56
CA GLY A 157 -12.90 -6.86 6.01
C GLY A 157 -13.69 -5.59 6.41
N GLY A 158 -14.12 -4.80 5.43
CA GLY A 158 -15.03 -3.67 5.61
C GLY A 158 -14.45 -2.55 6.47
N TRP A 159 -15.33 -1.84 7.18
CA TRP A 159 -14.96 -0.69 7.99
C TRP A 159 -13.98 -1.02 9.11
N LYS A 160 -13.98 -2.27 9.60
CA LYS A 160 -13.05 -2.72 10.66
C LYS A 160 -11.62 -2.76 10.16
N ALA A 161 -11.41 -3.26 8.94
CA ALA A 161 -10.09 -3.25 8.30
C ALA A 161 -9.63 -1.82 7.99
N LEU A 162 -10.55 -0.99 7.48
CA LEU A 162 -10.27 0.43 7.26
C LEU A 162 -9.91 1.16 8.57
N TYR A 163 -10.65 0.91 9.65
CA TYR A 163 -10.35 1.48 10.96
C TYR A 163 -9.00 1.00 11.50
N ALA A 164 -8.71 -0.30 11.40
CA ALA A 164 -7.45 -0.86 11.88
C ALA A 164 -6.23 -0.22 11.19
N ALA A 165 -6.34 0.09 9.90
CA ALA A 165 -5.30 0.77 9.14
C ALA A 165 -5.13 2.26 9.50
N ASN A 166 -6.14 2.88 10.12
CA ASN A 166 -6.18 4.33 10.40
C ASN A 166 -6.43 4.64 11.88
N LYS A 167 -6.21 3.67 12.78
CA LYS A 167 -6.65 3.74 14.18
C LYS A 167 -6.05 4.93 14.93
N ASP A 168 -4.82 5.32 14.61
CA ASP A 168 -4.13 6.41 15.29
C ASP A 168 -4.78 7.77 15.01
N MET A 169 -5.34 7.94 13.81
CA MET A 169 -6.02 9.17 13.40
C MET A 169 -7.48 9.19 13.86
N VAL A 170 -8.17 8.07 13.71
CA VAL A 170 -9.59 7.96 14.09
C VAL A 170 -9.77 7.95 15.62
N GLY A 171 -8.74 7.53 16.37
CA GLY A 171 -8.78 7.44 17.81
C GLY A 171 -9.69 6.31 18.30
N SER A 172 -10.05 6.33 19.58
CA SER A 172 -10.83 5.25 20.23
C SER A 172 -12.31 5.17 19.79
N HIS A 173 -12.82 6.18 19.08
CA HIS A 173 -14.23 6.31 18.71
C HIS A 173 -14.41 6.26 17.18
N PRO A 174 -14.47 5.05 16.57
CA PRO A 174 -14.58 4.88 15.12
C PRO A 174 -15.89 5.41 14.51
N ASP A 175 -16.89 5.68 15.34
CA ASP A 175 -18.15 6.33 15.00
C ASP A 175 -18.03 7.86 14.83
N ARG A 176 -16.93 8.47 15.28
CA ARG A 176 -16.68 9.91 15.22
C ARG A 176 -15.61 10.24 14.19
N LEU A 177 -16.00 10.17 12.93
CA LEU A 177 -15.12 10.51 11.82
C LEU A 177 -15.18 12.02 11.54
N ASN A 178 -14.05 12.71 11.66
CA ASN A 178 -13.98 14.15 11.40
C ASN A 178 -13.86 14.42 9.90
N VAL A 179 -14.55 15.48 9.44
CA VAL A 179 -14.41 15.96 8.06
C VAL A 179 -12.99 16.47 7.85
N GLY A 180 -12.41 16.16 6.68
CA GLY A 180 -11.03 16.49 6.36
C GLY A 180 -10.02 15.50 6.89
N THR A 181 -10.43 14.50 7.68
CA THR A 181 -9.54 13.40 8.04
C THR A 181 -9.11 12.64 6.79
N GLU A 182 -7.81 12.45 6.63
CA GLU A 182 -7.24 11.64 5.57
C GLU A 182 -7.13 10.18 6.04
N LEU A 183 -7.64 9.28 5.21
CA LEU A 183 -7.66 7.85 5.46
C LEU A 183 -6.83 7.12 4.41
N VAL A 184 -5.91 6.29 4.85
CA VAL A 184 -5.26 5.27 4.04
C VAL A 184 -6.27 4.17 3.75
N ILE A 185 -6.62 4.01 2.47
CA ILE A 185 -7.50 2.98 1.95
C ILE A 185 -6.64 1.80 1.51
N PRO A 186 -6.58 0.70 2.28
CA PRO A 186 -5.72 -0.43 1.95
C PRO A 186 -6.17 -1.08 0.64
N ASP A 187 -5.22 -1.33 -0.26
CA ASP A 187 -5.45 -2.10 -1.49
C ASP A 187 -5.64 -3.58 -1.13
N THR A 188 -6.86 -3.90 -0.74
CA THR A 188 -7.29 -5.27 -0.50
C THR A 188 -8.40 -5.57 -1.50
N SER A 189 -8.10 -5.43 -2.79
CA SER A 189 -9.02 -5.84 -3.84
C SER A 189 -8.97 -7.37 -3.97
N ALA A 190 -10.07 -8.05 -3.63
CA ALA A 190 -10.28 -9.44 -4.01
C ALA A 190 -10.84 -9.50 -5.43
N ALA A 191 -9.96 -9.46 -6.44
CA ALA A 191 -10.18 -10.08 -7.76
C ALA A 191 -8.85 -10.14 -8.54
N PRO A 192 -8.45 -11.30 -9.09
CA PRO A 192 -7.41 -11.35 -10.10
C PRO A 192 -8.00 -10.76 -11.40
N VAL A 193 -7.56 -9.58 -11.79
CA VAL A 193 -7.68 -9.17 -13.19
C VAL A 193 -6.69 -10.01 -13.98
N THR A 194 -7.21 -10.99 -14.72
CA THR A 194 -6.46 -11.65 -15.79
C THR A 194 -5.93 -10.57 -16.74
N PRO A 195 -4.63 -10.53 -17.07
CA PRO A 195 -4.15 -9.61 -18.11
C PRO A 195 -4.70 -10.10 -19.45
N ALA A 196 -5.84 -9.54 -19.87
CA ALA A 196 -6.23 -9.56 -21.27
C ALA A 196 -5.21 -8.72 -22.04
N GLY A 197 -4.49 -9.38 -22.95
CA GLY A 197 -3.34 -8.83 -23.63
C GLY A 197 -3.59 -7.52 -24.38
N GLY A 198 -2.51 -6.75 -24.50
CA GLY A 198 -2.23 -5.90 -25.66
C GLY A 198 -3.27 -4.85 -26.02
N ALA A 199 -3.24 -3.71 -25.34
CA ALA A 199 -3.63 -2.45 -25.95
C ALA A 199 -2.62 -1.38 -25.53
N THR A 200 -1.87 -0.87 -26.50
CA THR A 200 -1.00 0.32 -26.37
C THR A 200 -1.86 1.51 -25.94
N GLY A 201 -1.92 1.76 -24.63
CA GLY A 201 -2.65 2.88 -24.04
C GLY A 201 -1.95 4.19 -24.36
N ARG A 202 -2.51 4.93 -25.32
CA ARG A 202 -2.19 6.33 -25.56
C ARG A 202 -2.73 7.14 -24.38
N VAL A 203 -1.86 7.87 -23.69
CA VAL A 203 -2.20 8.78 -22.59
C VAL A 203 -3.32 9.74 -23.07
N PRO A 204 -4.43 9.90 -22.32
CA PRO A 204 -5.46 10.87 -22.68
C PRO A 204 -4.91 12.30 -22.56
N PRO A 205 -5.24 13.21 -23.49
CA PRO A 205 -4.77 14.58 -23.42
C PRO A 205 -5.29 15.29 -22.15
N PRO A 206 -4.52 16.22 -21.58
CA PRO A 206 -4.92 16.96 -20.41
C PRO A 206 -6.22 17.73 -20.65
N LEU A 207 -7.09 17.76 -19.64
CA LEU A 207 -8.34 18.52 -19.69
C LEU A 207 -8.05 20.01 -19.87
N PRO A 208 -8.86 20.73 -20.68
CA PRO A 208 -8.70 22.17 -20.86
C PRO A 208 -9.01 22.92 -19.55
N PRO A 209 -8.37 24.08 -19.30
CA PRO A 209 -8.66 24.90 -18.14
C PRO A 209 -10.11 25.40 -18.17
N LEU A 210 -10.79 25.34 -17.03
CA LEU A 210 -12.10 25.93 -16.84
C LEU A 210 -11.97 27.45 -16.99
N ARG A 211 -12.70 28.02 -17.94
CA ARG A 211 -12.79 29.48 -18.17
C ARG A 211 -13.68 30.15 -17.14
#